data_AF-A0A6B3CQN9-F1
#
_entry.id   AF-A0A6B3CQN9-F1
#
_cell.length_a   1.000
_cell.length_b   1.000
_cell.length_c   1.000
_cell.angle_alpha   90.00
_cell.angle_beta   90.00
_cell.angle_gamma   90.00
#
_symmetry.space_group_name_H-M   'P 1'
#
loop_
_entity.id
_entity.type
_entity.pdbx_description
1 polymer ?
#
loop_
_entity_poly.entity_id
_entity_poly.type
_entity_poly.pdbx_seq_one_letter_code
_entity_poly.pdbx_strand_id
1 'polypeptide(L)'
;MDPYEDASEIYRLSSAYEFPWDFARALELALYRTYAVPSIGRLLAETAEFTERPQKRYDDTALLLDAVVEHGFDSEQGRTAIRRINRMHRSYDISN
;
A
#
# COMPACT_ATOMS: atom_id res chain seq x y z
N MET A 1 -16.06 17.52 -10.56
CA MET A 1 -14.83 17.40 -9.77
C MET A 1 -13.70 18.06 -10.54
N ASP A 2 -12.89 18.86 -9.87
CA ASP A 2 -11.61 19.35 -10.37
C ASP A 2 -10.52 18.29 -10.12
N PRO A 3 -9.73 17.89 -11.13
CA PRO A 3 -8.79 16.77 -10.98
C PRO A 3 -7.61 17.06 -10.05
N TYR A 4 -7.29 18.32 -9.75
CA TYR A 4 -6.21 18.70 -8.84
C TYR A 4 -6.72 18.87 -7.42
N GLU A 5 -7.88 19.53 -7.26
CA GLU A 5 -8.47 19.76 -5.94
C GLU A 5 -9.12 18.48 -5.38
N ASP A 6 -9.78 17.68 -6.23
CA ASP A 6 -10.57 16.53 -5.81
C ASP A 6 -9.86 15.19 -6.04
N ALA A 7 -8.54 15.20 -6.30
CA ALA A 7 -7.76 14.01 -6.67
C ALA A 7 -7.95 12.82 -5.70
N SER A 8 -8.02 13.09 -4.39
CA SER A 8 -8.23 12.05 -3.37
C SER A 8 -9.64 11.46 -3.42
N GLU A 9 -10.66 12.29 -3.65
CA GLU A 9 -12.04 11.83 -3.77
C GLU A 9 -12.24 11.03 -5.06
N ILE A 10 -11.71 11.52 -6.18
CA ILE A 10 -11.68 10.80 -7.46
C ILE A 10 -11.04 9.43 -7.27
N TYR A 11 -9.83 9.38 -6.67
CA TYR A 11 -9.13 8.12 -6.46
C TYR A 11 -9.95 7.14 -5.61
N ARG A 12 -10.51 7.61 -4.49
CA ARG A 12 -11.33 6.79 -3.59
C ARG A 12 -12.56 6.24 -4.29
N LEU A 13 -13.28 7.07 -5.05
CA LEU A 13 -14.46 6.64 -5.79
C LEU A 13 -14.11 5.61 -6.88
N SER A 14 -13.05 5.87 -7.64
CA SER A 14 -12.60 4.96 -8.69
C SER A 14 -12.10 3.63 -8.14
N SER A 15 -11.35 3.63 -7.03
CA SER A 15 -10.81 2.40 -6.44
C SER A 15 -11.83 1.59 -5.64
N ALA A 16 -12.79 2.22 -4.99
CA ALA A 16 -13.75 1.52 -4.12
C ALA A 16 -15.05 1.12 -4.83
N TYR A 17 -15.47 1.88 -5.85
CA TYR A 17 -16.80 1.71 -6.45
C TYR A 17 -16.78 1.47 -7.96
N GLU A 18 -16.03 2.28 -8.72
CA GLU A 18 -16.12 2.21 -10.19
C GLU A 18 -15.31 1.04 -10.77
N PHE A 19 -14.07 0.85 -10.30
CA PHE A 19 -13.13 -0.12 -10.85
C PHE A 19 -12.42 -0.97 -9.76
N PRO A 20 -13.13 -1.49 -8.73
CA PRO A 20 -12.49 -2.14 -7.60
C PRO A 20 -11.64 -3.35 -7.99
N TRP A 21 -12.08 -4.13 -8.99
CA TRP A 21 -11.34 -5.28 -9.48
C TRP A 21 -10.05 -4.87 -10.21
N ASP A 22 -10.11 -3.84 -11.05
CA ASP A 22 -8.97 -3.36 -11.81
C ASP A 22 -7.89 -2.77 -10.89
N PHE A 23 -8.28 -1.96 -9.90
CA PHE A 23 -7.34 -1.40 -8.94
C PHE A 23 -6.64 -2.49 -8.11
N ALA A 24 -7.39 -3.48 -7.60
CA ALA A 24 -6.81 -4.59 -6.86
C ALA A 24 -5.82 -5.38 -7.73
N ARG A 25 -6.22 -5.75 -8.95
CA ARG A 25 -5.37 -6.52 -9.87
C ARG A 25 -4.12 -5.75 -10.31
N ALA A 26 -4.28 -4.46 -10.61
CA ALA A 26 -3.17 -3.60 -11.01
C ALA A 26 -2.15 -3.42 -9.88
N LEU A 27 -2.60 -3.23 -8.64
CA LEU A 27 -1.72 -3.12 -7.47
C LEU A 27 -0.92 -4.41 -7.25
N GLU A 28 -1.56 -5.58 -7.29
CA GLU A 28 -0.89 -6.87 -7.16
C GLU A 28 0.22 -7.04 -8.22
N LEU A 29 -0.06 -6.63 -9.46
CA LEU A 29 0.92 -6.70 -10.55
C LEU A 29 2.07 -5.71 -10.39
N ALA A 30 1.78 -4.48 -9.94
CA ALA A 30 2.79 -3.44 -9.73
C ALA A 30 3.86 -3.86 -8.72
N LEU A 31 3.49 -4.68 -7.73
CA LEU A 31 4.38 -5.16 -6.68
C LEU A 31 5.37 -6.24 -7.18
N TYR A 32 5.08 -6.98 -8.25
CA TYR A 32 6.02 -7.98 -8.77
C TYR A 32 7.36 -7.38 -9.15
N ARG A 33 7.36 -6.18 -9.74
CA ARG A 33 8.58 -5.49 -10.14
C ARG A 33 9.45 -5.15 -8.93
N THR A 34 8.86 -4.67 -7.83
CA THR A 34 9.63 -4.31 -6.62
C THR A 34 10.17 -5.55 -5.91
N TYR A 35 9.42 -6.65 -5.90
CA TYR A 35 9.87 -7.92 -5.31
C TYR A 35 11.02 -8.57 -6.08
N ALA A 36 11.16 -8.26 -7.38
CA ALA A 36 12.26 -8.74 -8.21
C ALA A 36 13.59 -7.98 -7.96
N VAL A 37 13.59 -6.87 -7.21
CA VAL A 37 14.83 -6.18 -6.83
C VAL A 37 15.59 -7.03 -5.81
N PRO A 38 16.88 -7.39 -6.03
CA PRO A 38 17.57 -8.37 -5.20
C PRO A 38 17.65 -8.04 -3.70
N SER A 39 17.83 -6.77 -3.33
CA SER A 39 17.85 -6.32 -1.93
C SER A 39 16.48 -6.49 -1.26
N ILE A 40 15.41 -6.10 -1.95
CA ILE A 40 14.03 -6.24 -1.48
C ILE A 40 13.64 -7.71 -1.39
N GLY A 41 13.86 -8.49 -2.45
CA GLY A 41 13.51 -9.91 -2.49
C GLY A 41 14.20 -10.72 -1.38
N ARG A 42 15.47 -10.39 -1.05
CA ARG A 42 16.18 -11.00 0.08
C ARG A 42 15.51 -10.67 1.41
N LEU A 43 15.18 -9.40 1.66
CA LEU A 43 14.48 -8.99 2.87
C LEU A 43 13.13 -9.69 3.00
N LEU A 44 12.37 -9.79 1.91
CA LEU A 44 11.07 -10.49 1.90
C LEU A 44 11.24 -11.98 2.24
N ALA A 45 12.28 -12.63 1.72
CA ALA A 45 12.60 -14.02 2.07
C ALA A 45 13.01 -14.17 3.54
N GLU A 46 13.85 -13.26 4.07
CA GLU A 46 14.31 -13.28 5.46
C GLU A 46 13.16 -13.08 6.47
N THR A 47 12.18 -12.24 6.13
CA THR A 47 11.01 -12.02 7.01
C THR A 47 10.00 -13.16 6.99
N ALA A 48 10.00 -14.00 5.96
CA ALA A 48 9.08 -15.12 5.75
C ALA A 48 7.57 -14.77 5.73
N GLU A 49 7.17 -13.50 5.86
CA GLU A 49 5.76 -13.07 5.91
C GLU A 49 5.01 -13.37 4.59
N PHE A 50 5.71 -13.47 3.46
CA PHE A 50 5.12 -13.85 2.16
C PHE A 50 4.93 -15.36 1.97
N THR A 51 5.56 -16.19 2.81
CA THR A 51 5.47 -17.66 2.69
C THR A 51 4.71 -18.29 3.85
N GLU A 52 4.92 -17.79 5.08
CA GLU A 52 4.36 -18.36 6.29
C GLU A 52 3.05 -17.69 6.72
N ARG A 53 2.90 -16.38 6.44
CA ARG A 53 1.74 -15.58 6.88
C ARG A 53 1.14 -14.69 5.78
N PRO A 54 0.99 -15.18 4.53
CA PRO A 54 0.68 -14.32 3.38
C PRO A 54 -0.65 -13.58 3.51
N GLN A 55 -1.70 -14.24 4.01
CA GLN A 55 -3.02 -13.62 4.20
C GLN A 55 -2.97 -12.48 5.23
N LYS A 56 -2.36 -12.73 6.39
CA LYS A 56 -2.20 -11.68 7.40
C LYS A 56 -1.39 -10.50 6.86
N ARG A 57 -0.29 -10.77 6.16
CA ARG A 57 0.56 -9.74 5.58
C ARG A 57 -0.17 -8.91 4.53
N TYR A 58 -1.06 -9.52 3.77
CA TYR A 58 -1.96 -8.86 2.82
C TYR A 58 -2.96 -7.97 3.56
N ASP A 59 -3.72 -8.53 4.51
CA ASP A 59 -4.75 -7.83 5.27
C ASP A 59 -4.19 -6.62 6.04
N ASP A 60 -3.04 -6.80 6.71
CA ASP A 60 -2.36 -5.71 7.43
C ASP A 60 -1.98 -4.54 6.50
N THR A 61 -1.65 -4.83 5.24
CA THR A 61 -1.33 -3.80 4.25
C THR A 61 -2.57 -3.14 3.70
N ALA A 62 -3.60 -3.92 3.39
CA ALA A 62 -4.89 -3.39 2.96
C ALA A 62 -5.42 -2.39 4.00
N LEU A 63 -5.42 -2.75 5.29
CA LEU A 63 -5.86 -1.86 6.37
C LEU A 63 -5.09 -0.52 6.43
N LEU A 64 -3.79 -0.54 6.19
CA LEU A 64 -2.97 0.68 6.20
C LEU A 64 -3.20 1.55 4.97
N LEU A 65 -3.38 0.93 3.79
CA LEU A 65 -3.66 1.67 2.56
C LEU A 65 -5.08 2.23 2.56
N ASP A 66 -6.07 1.45 2.98
CA ASP A 66 -7.48 1.84 3.07
C ASP A 66 -7.66 3.04 4.00
N ALA A 67 -6.92 3.11 5.11
CA ALA A 67 -6.97 4.27 6.00
C ALA A 67 -6.58 5.59 5.28
N VAL A 68 -5.70 5.55 4.29
CA VAL A 68 -5.33 6.72 3.49
C VAL A 68 -6.36 6.98 2.39
N VAL A 69 -6.82 5.93 1.70
CA VAL A 69 -7.79 6.05 0.61
C VAL A 69 -9.14 6.54 1.09
N GLU A 70 -9.64 6.01 2.21
CA GLU A 70 -10.97 6.34 2.72
C GLU A 70 -11.01 7.69 3.44
N HIS A 71 -9.97 8.03 4.20
CA HIS A 71 -9.97 9.22 5.05
C HIS A 71 -9.12 10.38 4.51
N GLY A 72 -8.33 10.15 3.46
CA GLY A 72 -7.42 11.14 2.89
C GLY A 72 -6.16 11.39 3.74
N PHE A 73 -5.19 12.07 3.14
CA PHE A 73 -3.85 12.30 3.72
C PHE A 73 -3.83 13.18 4.97
N ASP A 74 -4.81 14.07 5.13
CA ASP A 74 -4.85 15.04 6.23
C ASP A 74 -5.61 14.57 7.47
N SER A 75 -6.33 13.46 7.36
CA SER A 75 -7.02 12.85 8.49
C SER A 75 -6.05 12.31 9.54
N GLU A 76 -6.52 12.17 10.78
CA GLU A 76 -5.73 11.54 11.84
C GLU A 76 -5.39 10.08 11.49
N GLN A 77 -6.35 9.36 10.89
CA GLN A 77 -6.23 7.97 10.46
C GLN A 77 -5.18 7.82 9.35
N GLY A 78 -5.30 8.61 8.27
CA GLY A 78 -4.35 8.59 7.16
C GLY A 78 -2.93 8.95 7.61
N ARG A 79 -2.79 10.01 8.43
CA ARG A 79 -1.49 10.40 9.00
C ARG A 79 -0.91 9.30 9.89
N THR A 80 -1.74 8.61 10.66
CA THR A 80 -1.29 7.50 11.53
C THR A 80 -0.83 6.30 10.72
N ALA A 81 -1.57 5.92 9.68
CA ALA A 81 -1.18 4.85 8.77
C ALA A 81 0.14 5.16 8.06
N ILE A 82 0.30 6.37 7.52
CA ILE A 82 1.54 6.81 6.86
C ILE A 82 2.73 6.78 7.83
N ARG A 83 2.57 7.28 9.07
CA ARG A 83 3.63 7.19 10.09
C ARG A 83 4.00 5.74 10.40
N ARG A 84 3.02 4.83 10.46
CA ARG A 84 3.26 3.40 10.68
C ARG A 84 4.04 2.78 9.53
N ILE A 85 3.62 3.02 8.29
CA ILE A 85 4.31 2.57 7.08
C ILE A 85 5.76 3.08 7.06
N ASN A 86 5.96 4.38 7.28
CA ASN A 86 7.29 4.99 7.29
C ASN A 86 8.18 4.41 8.39
N ARG A 87 7.64 4.15 9.59
CA ARG A 87 8.41 3.52 10.68
C ARG A 87 8.83 2.09 10.34
N MET A 88 7.97 1.32 9.69
CA MET A 88 8.31 -0.06 9.26
C MET A 88 9.42 -0.04 8.21
N HIS A 89 9.32 0.82 7.19
CA HIS A 89 10.33 0.90 6.14
C HIS A 89 11.67 1.49 6.62
N ARG A 90 11.66 2.47 7.55
CA ARG A 90 12.90 3.07 8.11
C ARG A 90 13.84 2.09 8.80
N SER A 91 13.34 0.93 9.23
CA SER A 91 14.17 -0.10 9.86
C SER A 91 15.10 -0.82 8.87
N TYR A 92 14.92 -0.59 7.57
CA TYR A 92 15.64 -1.28 6.50
C TYR A 92 16.30 -0.26 5.57
N ASP A 93 17.52 -0.56 5.14
CA ASP A 93 18.24 0.24 4.15
C ASP A 93 17.79 -0.17 2.74
N ILE A 94 16.68 0.43 2.29
CA ILE A 94 16.08 0.19 0.97
C ILE A 94 16.39 1.41 0.10
N SER A 95 17.24 1.23 -0.92
CA SER A 95 17.48 2.26 -1.94
C SER A 95 16.31 2.32 -2.94
N ASN A 96 15.99 3.53 -3.42
CA ASN A 96 15.07 3.74 -4.55
C ASN A 96 15.73 3.46 -5.91
#